data_AF-A0A7R9ZCU6-F1
#
_entry.id   AF-A0A7R9ZCU6-F1
#
_cell.length_a   1.000
_cell.length_b   1.000
_cell.length_c   1.000
_cell.angle_alpha   90.00
_cell.angle_beta   90.00
_cell.angle_gamma   90.00
#
_symmetry.space_group_name_H-M   'P 1'
#
loop_
_entity.id
_entity.type
_entity.pdbx_description
1 polymer ?
#
loop_
_entity_poly.entity_id
_entity_poly.type
_entity_poly.pdbx_seq_one_letter_code
_entity_poly.pdbx_strand_id
1 'polypeptide(L)'
;DIRSMDPSDLRKALSKSPAIVAHCRLVTREVGQCVLGLSNLDEIVPRLRSLGRMHGASGVRPGHYDVFFRCLVEALRDALGPDEWTEDTEEAWRTVHSSLMAVMKQPTNLALDA
;
A
#
# COMPACT_ATOMS: atom_id res chain seq x y z
N ASP A 1 20.52 7.87 -15.06
CA ASP A 1 19.46 8.35 -14.15
C ASP A 1 18.31 7.37 -14.21
N ILE A 2 17.73 6.96 -13.08
CA ILE A 2 16.57 6.04 -13.07
C ILE A 2 15.37 6.62 -13.83
N ARG A 3 15.29 7.95 -13.95
CA ARG A 3 14.20 8.66 -14.64
C ARG A 3 14.31 8.59 -16.17
N SER A 4 15.46 8.20 -16.70
CA SER A 4 15.72 8.10 -18.14
C SER A 4 15.91 6.66 -18.62
N MET A 5 15.68 5.68 -17.75
CA MET A 5 15.82 4.26 -18.11
C MET A 5 14.59 3.76 -18.85
N ASP A 6 14.82 2.83 -19.78
CA ASP A 6 13.74 2.04 -20.37
C ASP A 6 12.94 1.32 -19.25
N PRO A 7 11.60 1.26 -19.33
CA PRO A 7 10.79 0.62 -18.29
C PRO A 7 11.14 -0.84 -17.99
N SER A 8 11.55 -1.62 -19.01
CA SER A 8 11.91 -3.02 -18.83
C SER A 8 13.24 -3.19 -18.10
N ASP A 9 14.22 -2.34 -18.42
CA ASP A 9 15.51 -2.28 -17.73
C ASP A 9 15.35 -1.75 -16.30
N LEU A 10 14.50 -0.73 -16.11
CA LEU A 10 14.17 -0.21 -14.79
C LEU A 10 13.53 -1.29 -13.92
N ARG A 11 12.56 -2.04 -14.44
CA ARG A 11 11.93 -3.17 -13.72
C ARG A 11 12.97 -4.22 -13.33
N LYS A 12 13.87 -4.59 -14.25
CA LYS A 12 14.93 -5.59 -14.01
C LYS A 12 15.97 -5.12 -12.99
N ALA A 13 16.28 -3.83 -12.97
CA ALA A 13 17.17 -3.25 -11.98
C ALA A 13 16.51 -3.18 -10.59
N LEU A 14 15.26 -2.72 -10.52
CA LEU A 14 14.52 -2.62 -9.26
C LEU A 14 14.25 -4.00 -8.64
N SER A 15 13.92 -5.01 -9.43
CA SER A 15 13.66 -6.37 -8.92
C SER A 15 14.88 -7.04 -8.29
N LYS A 16 16.09 -6.62 -8.67
CA LYS A 16 17.35 -7.11 -8.11
C LYS A 16 17.90 -6.25 -6.98
N SER A 17 17.33 -5.08 -6.74
CA SER A 17 17.81 -4.16 -5.71
C SER A 17 17.53 -4.71 -4.31
N PRO A 18 18.57 -4.96 -3.47
CA PRO A 18 18.36 -5.48 -2.12
C PRO A 18 17.49 -4.55 -1.25
N ALA A 19 17.63 -3.23 -1.43
CA ALA A 19 16.85 -2.24 -0.70
C ALA A 19 15.36 -2.29 -1.08
N ILE A 20 15.06 -2.41 -2.38
CA ILE A 20 13.67 -2.53 -2.86
C ILE A 20 13.06 -3.85 -2.40
N VAL A 21 13.79 -4.97 -2.52
CA VAL A 21 13.30 -6.28 -2.06
C VAL A 21 13.02 -6.26 -0.56
N ALA A 22 13.90 -5.64 0.25
CA ALA A 22 13.67 -5.48 1.68
C ALA A 22 12.43 -4.62 1.96
N HIS A 23 12.28 -3.51 1.26
CA HIS A 23 11.10 -2.65 1.40
C HIS A 23 9.80 -3.35 0.99
N CYS A 24 9.78 -4.06 -0.13
CA CYS A 24 8.63 -4.86 -0.58
C CYS A 24 8.18 -5.85 0.49
N ARG A 25 9.12 -6.55 1.14
CA ARG A 25 8.79 -7.48 2.24
C ARG A 25 8.15 -6.79 3.43
N LEU A 26 8.65 -5.61 3.81
CA LEU A 26 8.05 -4.81 4.88
C LEU A 26 6.62 -4.41 4.52
N VAL A 27 6.41 -3.88 3.32
CA VAL A 27 5.08 -3.46 2.85
C VAL A 27 4.11 -4.63 2.81
N THR A 28 4.48 -5.77 2.20
CA THR A 28 3.62 -6.95 2.14
C THR A 28 3.26 -7.47 3.54
N ARG A 29 4.23 -7.49 4.47
CA ARG A 29 3.97 -7.87 5.86
C ARG A 29 2.97 -6.92 6.51
N GLU A 30 3.17 -5.61 6.39
CA GLU A 30 2.29 -4.62 7.00
C GLU A 30 0.87 -4.68 6.42
N VAL A 31 0.73 -4.86 5.10
CA VAL A 31 -0.59 -5.09 4.47
C VAL A 31 -1.26 -6.32 5.06
N GLY A 32 -0.55 -7.45 5.19
CA GLY A 32 -1.09 -8.66 5.80
C GLY A 32 -1.52 -8.46 7.26
N GLN A 33 -0.74 -7.72 8.04
CA GLN A 33 -1.12 -7.37 9.42
C GLN A 33 -2.35 -6.48 9.49
N CYS A 34 -2.51 -5.54 8.55
CA CYS A 34 -3.69 -4.70 8.48
C CYS A 34 -4.94 -5.52 8.17
N VAL A 35 -4.84 -6.46 7.21
CA VAL A 35 -5.95 -7.35 6.84
C VAL A 35 -6.32 -8.27 8.01
N LEU A 36 -5.35 -8.88 8.69
CA LEU A 36 -5.59 -9.73 9.86
C LEU A 36 -6.22 -8.94 11.02
N GLY A 37 -5.90 -7.65 11.14
CA GLY A 37 -6.44 -6.76 12.18
C GLY A 37 -7.84 -6.21 11.89
N LEU A 38 -8.45 -6.49 10.73
CA LEU A 38 -9.78 -5.96 10.40
C LEU A 38 -10.89 -6.44 11.34
N SER A 39 -10.68 -7.55 12.05
CA SER A 39 -11.59 -8.07 13.08
C SER A 39 -11.49 -7.33 14.42
N ASN A 40 -10.47 -6.48 14.62
CA ASN A 40 -10.27 -5.69 15.82
C ASN A 40 -9.91 -4.23 15.48
N LEU A 41 -10.93 -3.45 15.11
CA LEU A 41 -10.74 -2.08 14.63
C LEU A 41 -10.14 -1.14 15.70
N ASP A 42 -10.46 -1.35 16.97
CA ASP A 42 -9.95 -0.54 18.08
C ASP A 42 -8.43 -0.61 18.22
N GLU A 43 -7.83 -1.74 17.83
CA GLU A 43 -6.39 -1.95 17.85
C GLU A 43 -5.71 -1.43 16.57
N ILE A 44 -6.28 -1.73 15.39
CA ILE A 44 -5.60 -1.44 14.12
C ILE A 44 -5.72 0.03 13.70
N VAL A 45 -6.82 0.72 14.04
CA VAL A 45 -7.04 2.11 13.62
C VAL A 45 -5.98 3.08 14.18
N PRO A 46 -5.61 3.05 15.48
CA PRO A 46 -4.52 3.88 16.00
C PRO A 46 -3.18 3.63 15.31
N ARG A 47 -2.86 2.36 15.00
CA ARG A 47 -1.64 1.98 14.28
C ARG A 47 -1.63 2.55 12.86
N LEU A 48 -2.74 2.39 12.13
CA LEU A 48 -2.91 2.95 10.78
C LEU A 48 -2.76 4.48 10.78
N ARG A 49 -3.34 5.19 11.75
CA ARG A 49 -3.13 6.64 11.89
C ARG A 49 -1.66 7.01 12.08
N SER A 50 -0.92 6.22 12.86
CA SER A 50 0.53 6.42 13.03
C SER A 50 1.30 6.19 11.73
N LEU A 51 0.95 5.14 11.00
CA LEU A 51 1.53 4.85 9.69
C LEU A 51 1.22 5.96 8.67
N GLY A 52 0.00 6.51 8.69
CA GLY A 52 -0.39 7.66 7.87
C GLY A 52 0.48 8.90 8.12
N ARG A 53 0.80 9.22 9.38
CA ARG A 53 1.74 10.30 9.73
C ARG A 53 3.12 10.06 9.13
N MET A 54 3.65 8.84 9.29
CA MET A 54 4.97 8.49 8.76
C MET A 54 5.02 8.61 7.24
N HIS A 55 3.99 8.13 6.53
CA HIS A 55 3.89 8.30 5.09
C HIS A 55 3.81 9.77 4.66
N GLY A 56 3.05 10.59 5.38
CA GLY A 56 3.00 12.04 5.15
C GLY A 56 4.38 12.70 5.31
N ALA A 57 5.09 12.37 6.39
CA ALA A 57 6.45 12.86 6.64
C ALA A 57 7.46 12.38 5.58
N SER A 58 7.26 11.20 4.99
CA SER A 58 8.05 10.67 3.88
C SER A 58 7.68 11.26 2.50
N GLY A 59 6.71 12.18 2.43
CA GLY A 59 6.29 12.82 1.18
C GLY A 59 5.37 11.97 0.30
N VAL A 60 4.76 10.90 0.86
CA VAL A 60 3.74 10.11 0.16
C VAL A 60 2.49 10.96 -0.03
N ARG A 61 1.99 11.00 -1.27
CA ARG A 61 0.81 11.77 -1.66
C ARG A 61 -0.40 10.85 -1.83
N PRO A 62 -1.64 11.36 -1.69
CA PRO A 62 -2.85 10.56 -1.92
C PRO A 62 -2.82 9.72 -3.20
N GLY A 63 -2.38 10.30 -4.33
CA GLY A 63 -2.30 9.56 -5.60
C GLY A 63 -1.27 8.43 -5.65
N HIS A 64 -0.28 8.39 -4.75
CA HIS A 64 0.64 7.25 -4.66
C HIS A 64 -0.06 6.00 -4.11
N TYR A 65 -1.06 6.17 -3.23
CA TYR A 65 -1.83 5.07 -2.68
C TYR A 65 -2.71 4.41 -3.74
N ASP A 66 -3.36 5.21 -4.59
CA ASP A 66 -4.23 4.68 -5.65
C ASP A 66 -3.43 3.83 -6.64
N VAL A 67 -2.21 4.29 -7.02
CA VAL A 67 -1.29 3.52 -7.87
C VAL A 67 -0.83 2.24 -7.17
N PHE A 68 -0.40 2.35 -5.92
CA PHE A 68 0.04 1.19 -5.13
C PHE A 68 -1.06 0.14 -5.00
N PHE A 69 -2.28 0.56 -4.64
CA PHE A 69 -3.39 -0.35 -4.39
C PHE A 69 -3.82 -1.08 -5.67
N ARG A 70 -3.86 -0.37 -6.81
CA ARG A 70 -4.10 -1.01 -8.11
C ARG A 70 -3.07 -2.11 -8.39
N CYS A 71 -1.78 -1.81 -8.23
CA CYS A 71 -0.73 -2.80 -8.47
C CYS A 71 -0.78 -3.97 -7.47
N LEU A 72 -1.18 -3.72 -6.22
CA LEU A 72 -1.38 -4.78 -5.22
C LEU A 72 -2.51 -5.73 -5.64
N VAL A 73 -3.65 -5.19 -6.05
CA VAL A 73 -4.80 -5.99 -6.51
C VAL A 73 -4.46 -6.79 -7.75
N GLU A 74 -3.80 -6.19 -8.73
CA GLU A 74 -3.29 -6.89 -9.92
C GLU A 74 -2.36 -8.05 -9.52
N ALA A 75 -1.41 -7.81 -8.62
CA ALA A 75 -0.49 -8.84 -8.15
C ALA A 75 -1.20 -9.98 -7.38
N LEU A 76 -2.22 -9.65 -6.58
CA LEU A 76 -3.01 -10.66 -5.85
C LEU A 76 -3.86 -11.50 -6.80
N ARG A 77 -4.50 -10.87 -7.79
CA ARG A 77 -5.26 -11.55 -8.84
C ARG A 77 -4.39 -12.55 -9.61
N ASP A 78 -3.22 -12.10 -10.04
CA ASP A 78 -2.26 -12.95 -10.76
C ASP A 78 -1.75 -14.11 -9.89
N ALA A 79 -1.51 -13.86 -8.60
CA ALA A 79 -0.98 -14.87 -7.69
C ALA A 79 -2.01 -15.92 -7.24
N LEU A 80 -3.27 -15.51 -7.07
CA LEU A 80 -4.36 -16.39 -6.63
C LEU A 80 -5.00 -17.14 -7.80
N GLY A 81 -4.97 -16.58 -9.00
CA GLY A 81 -5.57 -17.17 -10.18
C GLY A 81 -7.10 -17.07 -10.20
N PRO A 82 -7.74 -17.47 -11.30
CA PRO A 82 -9.17 -17.24 -11.53
C PRO A 82 -10.10 -18.04 -10.62
N ASP A 83 -9.64 -19.17 -10.06
CA ASP A 83 -10.46 -20.03 -9.20
C ASP A 83 -10.63 -19.42 -7.79
N GLU A 84 -9.64 -18.69 -7.30
CA GLU A 84 -9.63 -18.06 -5.97
C GLU A 84 -9.94 -16.56 -6.03
N TRP A 85 -9.66 -15.89 -7.16
CA TRP A 85 -9.99 -14.48 -7.37
C TRP A 85 -11.41 -14.31 -7.93
N THR A 86 -12.38 -14.29 -7.03
CA THR A 86 -13.80 -14.06 -7.35
C THR A 86 -14.17 -12.57 -7.37
N GLU A 87 -15.37 -12.25 -7.88
CA GLU A 87 -15.94 -10.90 -7.79
C GLU A 87 -16.06 -10.44 -6.33
N ASP A 88 -16.46 -11.34 -5.42
CA ASP A 88 -16.56 -11.06 -3.99
C ASP A 88 -15.19 -10.73 -3.38
N THR A 89 -14.14 -11.46 -3.77
CA THR A 89 -12.77 -11.18 -3.34
C THR A 89 -12.31 -9.81 -3.82
N GLU A 90 -12.60 -9.46 -5.08
CA GLU A 90 -12.25 -8.15 -5.64
C GLU A 90 -12.97 -7.01 -4.90
N GLU A 91 -14.27 -7.15 -4.64
CA GLU A 91 -15.06 -6.16 -3.91
C GLU A 91 -14.62 -6.01 -2.45
N ALA A 92 -14.27 -7.11 -1.79
CA ALA A 92 -13.70 -7.09 -0.44
C ALA A 92 -12.39 -6.27 -0.42
N TRP A 93 -11.49 -6.48 -1.39
CA TRP A 93 -10.26 -5.69 -1.49
C TRP A 93 -10.53 -4.21 -1.78
N ARG A 94 -11.53 -3.88 -2.62
CA ARG A 94 -11.96 -2.48 -2.84
C ARG A 94 -12.46 -1.82 -1.56
N THR A 95 -13.19 -2.56 -0.73
CA THR A 95 -13.66 -2.10 0.59
C THR A 95 -12.50 -1.89 1.57
N VAL A 96 -11.51 -2.79 1.57
CA VAL A 96 -10.28 -2.62 2.35
C VAL A 96 -9.55 -1.34 1.91
N HIS A 97 -9.44 -1.08 0.61
CA HIS A 97 -8.81 0.14 0.11
C HIS A 97 -9.49 1.41 0.61
N SER A 98 -10.81 1.51 0.44
CA SER A 98 -11.56 2.70 0.83
C SER A 98 -11.43 2.95 2.34
N SER A 99 -11.53 1.89 3.14
CA SER A 99 -11.40 1.94 4.59
C SER A 99 -9.99 2.36 5.03
N LEU A 100 -8.95 1.75 4.45
CA LEU A 100 -7.56 2.13 4.74
C LEU A 100 -7.30 3.58 4.34
N MET A 101 -7.79 4.02 3.17
CA MET A 101 -7.59 5.38 2.70
C MET A 101 -8.28 6.42 3.59
N ALA A 102 -9.46 6.11 4.13
CA ALA A 102 -10.13 6.97 5.09
C ALA A 102 -9.32 7.20 6.38
N VAL A 103 -8.48 6.23 6.78
CA VAL A 103 -7.67 6.32 8.01
C VAL A 103 -6.24 6.82 7.74
N MET A 104 -5.66 6.43 6.61
CA MET A 104 -4.27 6.70 6.23
C MET A 104 -4.07 8.07 5.56
N LYS A 105 -5.09 8.58 4.85
CA LYS A 105 -5.05 9.93 4.26
C LYS A 105 -5.23 10.94 5.39
N GLN A 106 -4.12 11.38 5.98
CA GLN A 106 -4.16 12.53 6.87
C GLN A 106 -4.16 13.83 6.05
N PRO A 107 -4.96 14.83 6.43
CA PRO A 107 -4.69 16.19 6.01
C PRO A 107 -3.37 16.61 6.67
N THR A 108 -2.31 16.74 5.86
CA THR A 108 -1.07 17.37 6.31
C THR A 108 -1.37 18.84 6.57
N ASN A 109 -1.75 19.19 7.79
CA ASN A 109 -1.73 20.58 8.24
C ASN A 109 -0.44 20.81 9.04
N LEU A 110 0.69 20.81 8.34
CA LEU A 110 2.00 21.23 8.90
C LEU A 110 2.04 22.75 9.20
N ALA A 111 0.90 23.44 9.20
CA ALA A 111 0.80 24.90 9.33
C ALA A 111 0.02 25.37 10.58
N LEU A 112 -0.38 24.49 11.50
CA LEU A 112 -1.12 24.92 12.72
C LEU A 112 -0.43 24.59 14.06
N ASP A 113 0.70 23.90 14.07
CA ASP A 113 1.42 23.54 15.30
C ASP A 113 2.84 24.16 15.37
N ALA A 114 3.04 25.37 14.83
CA ALA A 114 4.29 26.14 14.94
C ALA A 114 4.05 27.52 15.57
#